data_AF-A0A1G9C4V8-F1
#
_entry.id   AF-A0A1G9C4V8-F1
#
_cell.length_a   1.000
_cell.length_b   1.000
_cell.length_c   1.000
_cell.angle_alpha   90.00
_cell.angle_beta   90.00
_cell.angle_gamma   90.00
#
_symmetry.space_group_name_H-M   'P 1'
#
loop_
_entity.id
_entity.type
_entity.pdbx_description
1 polymer ?
#
loop_
_entity_poly.entity_id
_entity_poly.type
_entity_poly.pdbx_seq_one_letter_code
_entity_poly.pdbx_strand_id
1 'polypeptide(L)'
;MDYNSIIILIGSIIIIVALYFLLRNKKEDFYGEYITTSPLNENHIKDFERLIREGNQKTIDEINRLKLEIRELKKHVKTMENLIEEHKKDDSLQNENFNNMEEENFNYLLNYNKFIHKNKDVIELFKNNKTPEEIARILNKSIREVEMVTKLVK
;
A
#
# COMPACT_ATOMS: atom_id res chain seq x y z
N MET A 1 73.76 -25.68 43.57
CA MET A 1 72.47 -24.98 43.39
C MET A 1 71.89 -24.76 44.76
N ASP A 2 71.47 -23.52 45.04
CA ASP A 2 70.87 -23.23 46.32
C ASP A 2 69.54 -23.95 46.45
N TYR A 3 69.23 -24.41 47.67
CA TYR A 3 67.99 -25.12 47.99
C TYR A 3 66.75 -24.35 47.49
N ASN A 4 66.82 -23.02 47.55
CA ASN A 4 65.79 -22.12 47.06
C ASN A 4 65.58 -22.22 45.54
N SER A 5 66.65 -22.38 44.75
CA SER A 5 66.54 -22.53 43.30
C SER A 5 65.85 -23.83 42.91
N ILE A 6 66.08 -24.92 43.66
CA ILE A 6 65.44 -26.22 43.44
C ILE A 6 63.94 -26.14 43.70
N ILE A 7 63.53 -25.46 44.79
CA ILE A 7 62.12 -25.27 45.12
C ILE A 7 61.40 -24.49 44.02
N ILE A 8 62.00 -23.39 43.55
CA ILE A 8 61.41 -22.56 42.48
C ILE A 8 61.25 -23.37 41.19
N LEU A 9 62.24 -24.19 40.84
CA LEU A 9 62.22 -25.01 39.64
C LEU A 9 61.15 -26.11 39.70
N ILE A 10 60.99 -26.78 40.85
CA ILE A 10 59.92 -27.77 41.07
C ILE A 10 58.54 -27.09 41.02
N GLY A 11 58.38 -25.92 41.65
CA GLY A 11 57.13 -25.17 41.61
C GLY A 11 56.73 -24.76 40.18
N SER A 12 57.70 -24.33 39.37
CA SER A 12 57.51 -24.03 37.95
C SER A 12 57.00 -25.24 37.16
N ILE A 13 57.59 -26.42 37.39
CA ILE A 13 57.17 -27.66 36.72
C ILE A 13 55.74 -28.03 37.09
N ILE A 14 55.36 -27.91 38.36
CA ILE A 14 53.99 -28.20 38.83
C ILE A 14 52.97 -27.28 38.13
N ILE A 15 53.28 -25.99 38.01
CA ILE A 15 52.41 -25.02 37.31
C ILE A 15 52.26 -25.39 35.84
N ILE A 16 53.36 -25.75 35.15
CA ILE A 16 53.34 -26.16 33.74
C ILE A 16 52.50 -27.43 33.55
N VAL A 17 52.64 -28.43 34.42
CA VAL A 17 51.87 -29.68 34.36
C VAL A 17 50.38 -29.40 34.63
N ALA A 18 50.05 -28.54 35.58
CA ALA A 18 48.67 -28.14 35.85
C ALA A 18 48.05 -27.40 34.66
N LEU A 19 48.80 -26.48 34.03
CA LEU A 19 48.36 -25.77 32.83
C LEU A 19 48.15 -26.74 31.66
N TYR A 20 49.05 -27.71 31.50
CA TYR A 20 48.96 -28.76 30.48
C TYR A 20 47.71 -29.62 30.68
N PHE A 21 47.44 -30.06 31.92
CA PHE A 21 46.20 -30.79 32.25
C PHE A 21 44.95 -29.96 31.99
N LEU A 22 44.95 -28.68 32.37
CA LEU A 22 43.80 -27.78 32.16
C LEU A 22 43.54 -27.56 30.66
N LEU A 23 44.59 -27.40 29.86
CA LEU A 23 44.48 -27.26 28.40
C LEU A 23 44.07 -28.57 27.72
N ARG A 24 44.50 -29.72 28.24
CA ARG A 24 44.16 -31.04 27.71
C ARG A 24 42.73 -31.45 28.06
N ASN A 25 42.32 -31.31 29.32
CA ASN A 25 40.96 -31.58 29.76
C ASN A 25 39.97 -30.64 29.08
N LYS A 26 40.34 -29.36 28.86
CA LYS A 26 39.49 -28.46 28.06
C LYS A 26 39.23 -28.97 26.65
N LYS A 27 40.12 -29.74 26.02
CA LYS A 27 39.82 -30.32 24.68
C LYS A 27 38.83 -31.48 24.73
N GLU A 28 38.78 -32.22 25.84
CA GLU A 28 37.79 -33.29 26.03
C GLU A 28 36.42 -32.71 26.44
N ASP A 29 36.40 -31.68 27.29
CA ASP A 29 35.14 -31.03 27.72
C ASP A 29 34.56 -30.06 26.67
N PHE A 30 35.38 -29.41 25.81
CA PHE A 30 34.86 -28.56 24.72
C PHE A 30 34.24 -29.35 23.56
N TYR A 31 34.60 -30.63 23.39
CA TYR A 31 33.98 -31.49 22.37
C TYR A 31 32.84 -32.34 22.95
N GLY A 32 32.77 -32.52 24.27
CA GLY A 32 31.75 -33.34 24.93
C GLY A 32 30.47 -32.61 25.34
N GLU A 33 30.50 -31.30 25.58
CA GLU A 33 29.36 -30.57 26.19
C GLU A 33 28.80 -29.42 25.33
N TYR A 34 29.07 -29.44 24.02
CA TYR A 34 28.34 -28.63 23.02
C TYR A 34 27.64 -29.49 21.95
N ILE A 35 27.63 -30.81 22.12
CA ILE A 35 26.83 -31.74 21.28
C ILE A 35 25.65 -32.29 22.12
N THR A 36 24.92 -31.40 22.75
CA THR A 36 23.51 -31.61 23.11
C THR A 36 22.60 -30.69 22.30
N THR A 37 23.01 -30.35 21.07
CA THR A 37 22.03 -30.11 20.02
C THR A 37 21.63 -31.48 19.47
N SER A 38 20.45 -31.93 19.90
CA SER A 38 19.70 -33.01 19.27
C SER A 38 19.93 -32.97 17.74
N PRO A 39 20.08 -34.11 17.04
CA PRO A 39 19.97 -34.14 15.59
C PRO A 39 18.52 -33.79 15.27
N LEU A 40 18.20 -32.49 15.28
CA LEU A 40 16.92 -31.93 14.90
C LEU A 40 16.89 -32.03 13.38
N ASN A 41 16.67 -33.28 12.96
CA ASN A 41 16.15 -33.76 11.71
C ASN A 41 16.40 -32.79 10.56
N GLU A 42 17.48 -33.01 9.80
CA GLU A 42 17.80 -32.29 8.56
C GLU A 42 16.58 -32.14 7.63
N ASN A 43 15.62 -33.08 7.74
CA ASN A 43 14.33 -33.04 7.05
C ASN A 43 13.42 -31.86 7.49
N HIS A 44 13.40 -31.49 8.77
CA HIS A 44 12.62 -30.35 9.26
C HIS A 44 13.17 -29.01 8.74
N ILE A 45 14.49 -28.88 8.61
CA ILE A 45 15.12 -27.70 8.02
C ILE A 45 14.76 -27.60 6.53
N LYS A 46 14.82 -28.71 5.80
CA LYS A 46 14.42 -28.78 4.37
C LYS A 46 12.94 -28.47 4.16
N ASP A 47 12.06 -28.98 5.02
CA ASP A 47 10.63 -28.68 4.96
C ASP A 47 10.34 -27.20 5.24
N PHE A 48 11.06 -26.59 6.20
CA PHE A 48 10.93 -25.17 6.51
C PHE A 48 11.41 -24.28 5.35
N GLU A 49 12.55 -24.60 4.74
CA GLU A 49 13.04 -23.91 3.54
C GLU A 49 12.05 -24.01 2.38
N ARG A 50 11.44 -25.20 2.18
CA ARG A 50 10.41 -25.39 1.16
C ARG A 50 9.21 -24.49 1.42
N LEU A 51 8.70 -24.45 2.65
CA LEU A 51 7.55 -23.62 3.02
C LEU A 51 7.84 -22.12 2.83
N ILE A 52 9.03 -21.65 3.18
CA ILE A 52 9.45 -20.27 2.93
C ILE A 52 9.50 -19.99 1.43
N ARG A 53 10.07 -20.90 0.64
CA ARG A 53 10.19 -20.72 -0.81
C ARG A 53 8.82 -20.71 -1.48
N GLU A 54 7.93 -21.61 -1.09
CA GLU A 54 6.55 -21.67 -1.60
C GLU A 54 5.74 -20.44 -1.18
N GLY A 55 5.86 -20.00 0.07
CA GLY A 55 5.22 -18.78 0.57
C GLY A 55 5.70 -17.55 -0.21
N ASN A 56 7.01 -17.38 -0.36
CA ASN A 56 7.60 -16.28 -1.11
C ASN A 56 7.18 -16.30 -2.58
N GLN A 57 7.13 -17.48 -3.21
CA GLN A 57 6.67 -17.59 -4.59
C GLN A 57 5.21 -17.14 -4.74
N LYS A 58 4.32 -17.57 -3.84
CA LYS A 58 2.92 -17.12 -3.83
C LYS A 58 2.80 -15.61 -3.65
N THR A 59 3.60 -15.02 -2.76
CA THR A 59 3.63 -13.58 -2.57
C THR A 59 4.10 -12.84 -3.83
N ILE A 60 5.12 -13.35 -4.51
CA ILE A 60 5.62 -12.78 -5.77
C ILE A 60 4.54 -12.86 -6.86
N ASP A 61 3.83 -13.98 -6.96
CA ASP A 61 2.76 -14.17 -7.94
C ASP A 61 1.59 -13.21 -7.68
N GLU A 62 1.21 -13.01 -6.42
CA GLU A 62 0.17 -12.06 -6.04
C GLU A 62 0.59 -10.60 -6.29
N ILE A 63 1.83 -10.23 -6.00
CA ILE A 63 2.40 -8.92 -6.36
C ILE A 63 2.32 -8.69 -7.87
N ASN A 64 2.66 -9.70 -8.68
CA ASN A 64 2.61 -9.60 -10.13
C ASN A 64 1.15 -9.46 -10.63
N ARG A 65 0.20 -10.18 -10.03
CA ARG A 65 -1.23 -10.03 -10.33
C ARG A 65 -1.71 -8.61 -10.04
N LEU A 66 -1.44 -8.10 -8.84
CA LEU A 66 -1.81 -6.74 -8.44
C LEU A 66 -1.18 -5.68 -9.35
N LYS A 67 0.08 -5.89 -9.77
CA LYS A 67 0.77 -4.98 -10.70
C LYS A 67 0.08 -4.93 -12.08
N LEU A 68 -0.45 -6.06 -12.55
CA LEU A 68 -1.24 -6.10 -13.79
C LEU A 68 -2.58 -5.38 -13.62
N GLU A 69 -3.29 -5.64 -12.53
CA GLU A 69 -4.56 -4.97 -12.21
C GLU A 69 -4.40 -3.44 -12.12
N ILE A 70 -3.34 -2.96 -11.46
CA ILE A 70 -3.01 -1.51 -11.39
C ILE A 70 -2.72 -0.94 -12.78
N ARG A 71 -2.03 -1.69 -13.65
CA ARG A 71 -1.74 -1.25 -15.01
C ARG A 71 -3.01 -1.13 -15.85
N GLU A 72 -3.94 -2.07 -15.72
CA GLU A 72 -5.25 -2.00 -16.37
C GLU A 72 -6.08 -0.85 -15.84
N LEU A 73 -6.13 -0.67 -14.53
CA LEU A 73 -6.82 0.46 -13.91
C LEU A 73 -6.28 1.80 -14.41
N LYS A 74 -4.95 1.95 -14.48
CA LYS A 74 -4.30 3.13 -15.05
C LYS A 74 -4.71 3.37 -16.51
N LYS A 75 -4.87 2.30 -17.29
CA LYS A 75 -5.35 2.40 -18.67
C LYS A 75 -6.80 2.88 -18.71
N HIS A 76 -7.68 2.34 -17.85
CA HIS A 76 -9.07 2.78 -17.77
C HIS A 76 -9.21 4.24 -17.34
N VAL A 77 -8.43 4.68 -16.34
CA VAL A 77 -8.39 6.09 -15.92
C VAL A 77 -7.97 6.98 -17.09
N LYS A 78 -6.90 6.61 -17.82
CA LYS A 78 -6.46 7.38 -18.99
C LYS A 78 -7.51 7.42 -20.10
N THR A 79 -8.20 6.31 -20.37
CA THR A 79 -9.30 6.29 -21.34
C THR A 79 -10.43 7.22 -20.89
N MET A 80 -10.76 7.22 -19.60
CA MET A 80 -11.78 8.10 -19.04
C MET A 80 -11.38 9.57 -19.12
N GLU A 81 -10.12 9.92 -18.84
CA GLU A 81 -9.57 11.26 -19.04
C GLU A 81 -9.71 11.70 -20.50
N ASN A 82 -9.33 10.84 -21.45
CA ASN A 82 -9.47 11.13 -22.87
C ASN A 82 -10.94 11.37 -23.28
N LEU A 83 -11.88 10.57 -22.78
CA LEU A 83 -13.31 10.76 -23.04
C LEU A 83 -13.85 12.07 -22.45
N ILE A 84 -13.35 12.46 -21.26
CA ILE A 84 -13.68 13.75 -20.66
C ILE A 84 -13.11 14.90 -21.50
N GLU A 85 -11.88 14.78 -22.00
CA GLU A 85 -11.28 15.78 -22.89
C GLU A 85 -11.99 15.87 -24.24
N GLU A 86 -12.44 14.75 -24.79
CA GLU A 86 -13.22 14.70 -26.04
C GLU A 86 -14.59 15.37 -25.85
N HIS A 87 -15.28 15.12 -24.74
CA HIS A 87 -16.50 15.86 -24.38
C HIS A 87 -16.27 17.34 -24.08
N LYS A 88 -15.15 17.71 -23.44
CA LYS A 88 -14.78 19.12 -23.26
C LYS A 88 -14.49 19.82 -24.58
N LYS A 89 -13.95 19.13 -25.59
CA LYS A 89 -13.74 19.71 -26.93
C LYS A 89 -15.05 19.96 -27.66
N ASP A 90 -16.03 19.09 -27.51
CA ASP A 90 -17.37 19.29 -28.07
C ASP A 90 -18.11 20.44 -27.37
N ASP A 91 -17.94 20.60 -26.05
CA ASP A 91 -18.48 21.73 -25.26
C ASP A 91 -17.64 23.03 -25.37
N SER A 92 -16.38 22.97 -25.85
CA SER A 92 -15.48 24.13 -25.96
C SER A 92 -15.83 25.10 -27.09
N LEU A 93 -16.85 24.81 -27.89
CA LEU A 93 -17.51 25.83 -28.72
C LEU A 93 -18.45 26.75 -27.90
N GLN A 94 -18.63 26.54 -26.59
CA GLN A 94 -19.58 27.32 -25.80
C GLN A 94 -19.07 28.05 -24.55
N ASN A 95 -17.85 27.87 -24.04
CA ASN A 95 -17.43 28.63 -22.84
C ASN A 95 -15.92 28.85 -22.72
N GLU A 96 -15.43 29.89 -23.40
CA GLU A 96 -14.27 30.65 -22.91
C GLU A 96 -14.74 31.49 -21.70
N ASN A 97 -14.40 31.07 -20.49
CA ASN A 97 -14.06 31.89 -19.33
C ASN A 97 -14.03 31.00 -18.08
N PHE A 98 -13.14 31.31 -17.14
CA PHE A 98 -12.89 30.64 -15.84
C PHE A 98 -11.83 29.54 -15.82
N ASN A 99 -10.57 29.93 -16.08
CA ASN A 99 -9.42 29.33 -15.41
C ASN A 99 -8.86 30.35 -14.43
N ASN A 100 -8.97 30.05 -13.12
CA ASN A 100 -8.03 30.45 -12.04
C ASN A 100 -8.71 30.28 -10.65
N MET A 101 -8.76 29.04 -10.13
CA MET A 101 -8.83 28.72 -8.69
C MET A 101 -8.80 27.20 -8.54
N GLU A 102 -7.61 26.62 -8.59
CA GLU A 102 -7.37 25.17 -8.52
C GLU A 102 -6.75 24.82 -7.17
N GLU A 103 -7.58 24.44 -6.20
CA GLU A 103 -7.31 23.33 -5.25
C GLU A 103 -8.46 23.15 -4.25
N GLU A 104 -9.17 24.21 -3.84
CA GLU A 104 -10.40 24.08 -3.04
C GLU A 104 -11.65 23.73 -3.87
N ASN A 105 -11.55 23.84 -5.19
CA ASN A 105 -12.69 23.85 -6.10
C ASN A 105 -13.20 22.45 -6.49
N PHE A 106 -12.38 21.40 -6.38
CA PHE A 106 -12.72 20.08 -6.94
C PHE A 106 -13.93 19.44 -6.26
N ASN A 107 -14.04 19.54 -4.93
CA ASN A 107 -15.17 18.97 -4.18
C ASN A 107 -16.48 19.73 -4.47
N TYR A 108 -16.42 21.05 -4.61
CA TYR A 108 -17.58 21.88 -4.95
C TYR A 108 -18.01 21.66 -6.41
N LEU A 109 -17.05 21.55 -7.33
CA LEU A 109 -17.30 21.28 -8.75
C LEU A 109 -17.91 19.88 -8.95
N LEU A 110 -17.45 18.86 -8.22
CA LEU A 110 -18.00 17.51 -8.30
C LEU A 110 -19.46 17.48 -7.79
N ASN A 111 -19.77 18.19 -6.71
CA ASN A 111 -21.13 18.27 -6.18
C ASN A 111 -22.05 19.09 -7.10
N TYR A 112 -21.53 20.17 -7.70
CA TYR A 112 -22.26 20.97 -8.68
C TYR A 112 -22.57 20.15 -9.95
N ASN A 113 -21.60 19.44 -10.51
CA ASN A 113 -21.81 18.58 -11.68
C ASN A 113 -22.85 17.48 -11.40
N LYS A 114 -22.81 16.88 -10.20
CA LYS A 114 -23.82 15.91 -9.75
C LYS A 114 -25.21 16.54 -9.64
N PHE A 115 -25.29 17.77 -9.14
CA PHE A 115 -26.53 18.53 -9.05
C PHE A 115 -27.10 18.87 -10.44
N ILE A 116 -26.28 19.35 -11.36
CA ILE A 116 -26.68 19.66 -12.74
C ILE A 116 -27.16 18.40 -13.46
N HIS A 117 -26.41 17.29 -13.34
CA HIS A 117 -26.79 16.03 -14.00
C HIS A 117 -28.12 15.48 -13.47
N LYS A 118 -28.32 15.49 -12.14
CA LYS A 118 -29.56 15.02 -11.51
C LYS A 118 -30.79 15.86 -11.88
N ASN A 119 -30.60 17.14 -12.16
CA ASN A 119 -31.68 18.08 -12.42
C ASN A 119 -31.70 18.59 -13.87
N LYS A 120 -31.05 17.88 -14.79
CA LYS A 120 -30.90 18.28 -16.19
C LYS A 120 -32.24 18.64 -16.83
N ASP A 121 -33.26 17.81 -16.62
CA ASP A 121 -34.59 17.99 -17.21
C ASP A 121 -35.27 19.31 -16.75
N VAL A 122 -35.10 19.65 -15.47
CA VAL A 122 -35.62 20.91 -14.91
C VAL A 122 -34.87 22.11 -15.51
N ILE A 123 -33.54 21.99 -15.62
CA ILE A 123 -32.66 23.05 -16.15
C ILE A 123 -32.94 23.30 -17.63
N GLU A 124 -33.13 22.25 -18.42
CA GLU A 124 -33.40 22.36 -19.85
C GLU A 124 -34.75 23.02 -20.11
N LEU A 125 -35.80 22.61 -19.40
CA LEU A 125 -37.11 23.25 -19.52
C LEU A 125 -37.09 24.70 -19.04
N PHE A 126 -36.34 25.01 -17.98
CA PHE A 126 -36.15 26.39 -17.51
C PHE A 126 -35.40 27.25 -18.53
N LYS A 127 -34.35 26.73 -19.16
CA LYS A 127 -33.64 27.40 -20.27
C LYS A 127 -34.55 27.66 -21.48
N ASN A 128 -35.56 26.80 -21.70
CA ASN A 128 -36.60 26.98 -22.70
C ASN A 128 -37.71 27.97 -22.27
N ASN A 129 -37.46 28.81 -21.27
CA ASN A 129 -38.37 29.83 -20.74
C ASN A 129 -39.71 29.30 -20.21
N LYS A 130 -39.75 28.05 -19.72
CA LYS A 130 -40.93 27.51 -19.04
C LYS A 130 -41.00 27.99 -17.59
N THR A 131 -42.21 28.22 -17.09
CA THR A 131 -42.39 28.64 -15.69
C THR A 131 -42.21 27.45 -14.74
N PRO A 132 -41.83 27.66 -13.47
CA PRO A 132 -41.69 26.60 -12.49
C PRO A 132 -42.95 25.72 -12.36
N GLU A 133 -44.14 26.29 -12.50
CA GLU A 133 -45.42 25.59 -12.47
C GLU A 133 -45.61 24.66 -13.68
N GLU A 134 -45.24 25.12 -14.87
CA GLU A 134 -45.29 24.31 -16.09
C GLU A 134 -44.32 23.13 -16.01
N ILE A 135 -43.09 23.39 -15.55
CA ILE A 135 -42.05 22.37 -15.39
C ILE A 135 -42.47 21.33 -14.36
N ALA A 136 -43.00 21.76 -13.21
CA ALA A 136 -43.50 20.87 -12.16
C ALA A 136 -44.60 19.95 -12.70
N ARG A 137 -45.48 20.47 -13.56
CA ARG A 137 -46.55 19.69 -14.20
C ARG A 137 -46.02 18.68 -15.21
N ILE A 138 -45.05 19.08 -16.03
CA ILE A 138 -44.44 18.22 -17.07
C ILE A 138 -43.66 17.07 -16.41
N LEU A 139 -42.88 17.37 -15.38
CA LEU A 139 -41.98 16.40 -14.73
C LEU A 139 -42.62 15.68 -13.54
N ASN A 140 -43.89 15.95 -13.23
CA ASN A 140 -44.60 15.44 -12.06
C ASN A 140 -43.82 15.65 -10.75
N LYS A 141 -43.28 16.86 -10.57
CA LYS A 141 -42.50 17.30 -9.41
C LYS A 141 -43.25 18.35 -8.62
N SER A 142 -42.84 18.61 -7.38
CA SER A 142 -43.39 19.74 -6.63
C SER A 142 -42.86 21.07 -7.18
N ILE A 143 -43.70 22.10 -7.22
CA ILE A 143 -43.30 23.46 -7.66
C ILE A 143 -42.10 23.94 -6.82
N ARG A 144 -42.12 23.67 -5.51
CA ARG A 144 -41.03 24.02 -4.58
C ARG A 144 -39.70 23.35 -4.92
N GLU A 145 -39.72 22.09 -5.38
CA GLU A 145 -38.52 21.38 -5.83
C GLU A 145 -37.95 22.04 -7.09
N VAL A 146 -38.81 22.39 -8.04
CA VAL A 146 -38.41 23.08 -9.28
C VAL A 146 -37.82 24.46 -8.96
N GLU A 147 -38.47 25.26 -8.10
CA GLU A 147 -37.96 26.57 -7.67
C GLU A 147 -36.60 26.47 -6.98
N MET A 148 -36.39 25.44 -6.16
CA MET A 148 -35.11 25.23 -5.48
C MET A 148 -34.01 24.99 -6.51
N VAL A 149 -34.29 24.19 -7.54
CA VAL A 149 -33.32 23.91 -8.60
C VAL A 149 -33.02 25.15 -9.43
N THR A 150 -34.05 25.86 -9.90
CA THR A 150 -33.86 27.03 -10.77
C THR A 150 -33.13 28.18 -10.06
N LYS A 151 -33.29 28.33 -8.74
CA LYS A 151 -32.55 29.30 -7.93
C LYS A 151 -31.05 29.02 -7.84
N LEU A 152 -30.63 27.75 -7.92
CA LEU A 152 -29.23 27.35 -7.80
C LEU A 152 -28.47 27.35 -9.14
N VAL A 153 -29.19 27.55 -10.25
CA VAL A 153 -28.65 27.51 -11.62
C VAL A 153 -28.56 28.93 -12.21
N LYS A 154 -29.14 29.92 -11.53
CA LYS A 154 -29.07 31.34 -11.88
C LYS A 154 -27.73 31.93 -11.50
#